data_AF-A0A4Q3CZG1-F1
#
_entry.id   AF-A0A4Q3CZG1-F1
#
_cell.length_a   1.000
_cell.length_b   1.000
_cell.length_c   1.000
_cell.angle_alpha   90.00
_cell.angle_beta   90.00
_cell.angle_gamma   90.00
#
_symmetry.space_group_name_H-M   'P 1'
#
loop_
_entity.id
_entity.type
_entity.pdbx_description
1 polymer ?
#
loop_
_entity_poly.entity_id
_entity_poly.type
_entity_poly.pdbx_seq_one_letter_code
_entity_poly.pdbx_strand_id
1 'polypeptide(L)'
;MAAAAVGAMLFMVFIFVGIGLLIAILYLLNLQNTLKAAAPENRKMPPANVWLLLIPIFSTYYMFVVAKRISETIKAEYASKGQVPDNPKPTYNVGMAMAIVSAISMLISLITFKDSYYNTRAIFSASSSGNMEEMMAVQNASAGGGALSMLGSVISLALLILWIVYWVQTAGYKNKMKSLPSNNADSQIFNQF
;
A
#
# COMPACT_ATOMS: atom_id res chain seq x y z
N MET A 1 -12.53 22.13 -30.71
CA MET A 1 -11.49 21.09 -30.56
C MET A 1 -10.97 20.98 -29.12
N ALA A 2 -10.64 22.07 -28.42
CA ALA A 2 -10.11 22.03 -27.05
C ALA A 2 -11.04 21.39 -25.99
N ALA A 3 -12.34 21.70 -25.99
CA ALA A 3 -13.30 21.14 -25.02
C ALA A 3 -13.47 19.62 -25.13
N ALA A 4 -13.43 19.06 -26.35
CA ALA A 4 -13.50 17.61 -26.58
C ALA A 4 -12.24 16.89 -26.07
N ALA A 5 -11.06 17.48 -26.24
CA ALA A 5 -9.80 16.93 -25.74
C ALA A 5 -9.74 16.93 -24.20
N VAL A 6 -10.21 17.99 -23.54
CA VAL A 6 -10.32 18.05 -22.08
C VAL A 6 -11.31 17.01 -21.56
N GLY A 7 -12.46 16.85 -22.22
CA GLY A 7 -13.45 15.83 -21.87
C GLY A 7 -12.89 14.40 -21.94
N ALA A 8 -12.16 14.07 -23.02
CA ALA A 8 -11.51 12.78 -23.17
C ALA A 8 -10.43 12.53 -22.09
N MET A 9 -9.64 13.56 -21.75
CA MET A 9 -8.61 13.46 -20.71
C MET A 9 -9.22 13.20 -19.32
N LEU A 10 -10.27 13.93 -18.94
CA LEU A 10 -10.97 13.71 -17.67
C LEU A 10 -11.59 12.32 -17.60
N PHE A 11 -12.19 11.85 -18.69
CA PHE A 11 -12.74 10.50 -18.77
C PHE A 11 -11.68 9.42 -18.55
N MET A 12 -10.51 9.55 -19.19
CA MET A 12 -9.38 8.63 -18.96
C MET A 12 -8.91 8.67 -17.51
N VAL A 13 -8.81 9.86 -16.90
CA VAL A 13 -8.45 10.00 -15.48
C VAL A 13 -9.43 9.24 -14.58
N PHE A 14 -10.74 9.37 -14.80
CA PHE A 14 -11.75 8.62 -14.03
C PHE A 14 -11.63 7.12 -14.22
N ILE A 15 -11.30 6.63 -15.42
CA ILE A 15 -11.05 5.20 -15.66
C ILE A 15 -9.86 4.72 -14.84
N PHE A 16 -8.71 5.40 -14.92
CA PHE A 16 -7.51 4.98 -14.18
C PHE A 16 -7.72 5.03 -12.67
N VAL A 17 -8.37 6.07 -12.17
CA VAL A 17 -8.74 6.19 -10.75
C VAL A 17 -9.70 5.07 -10.35
N GLY A 18 -10.71 4.77 -11.16
CA GLY A 18 -11.67 3.69 -10.91
C GLY A 18 -11.01 2.32 -10.85
N ILE A 19 -10.11 2.01 -11.79
CA ILE A 19 -9.33 0.76 -11.79
C ILE A 19 -8.42 0.68 -10.56
N GLY A 20 -7.70 1.76 -10.25
CA GLY A 20 -6.83 1.83 -9.07
C GLY A 20 -7.60 1.62 -7.77
N LEU A 21 -8.76 2.25 -7.63
CA LEU A 21 -9.65 2.08 -6.47
C LEU A 21 -10.18 0.65 -6.36
N LEU A 22 -10.60 0.04 -7.48
CA LEU A 22 -11.06 -1.35 -7.49
C LEU A 22 -9.96 -2.27 -6.98
N ILE A 23 -8.74 -2.13 -7.48
CA ILE A 23 -7.57 -2.93 -7.07
C ILE A 23 -7.27 -2.71 -5.58
N ALA A 24 -7.29 -1.45 -5.11
CA ALA A 24 -7.08 -1.12 -3.70
C ALA A 24 -8.16 -1.75 -2.80
N ILE A 25 -9.43 -1.73 -3.22
CA ILE A 25 -10.53 -2.37 -2.50
C ILE A 25 -10.30 -3.89 -2.39
N LEU A 26 -9.91 -4.56 -3.47
CA LEU A 26 -9.61 -6.00 -3.45
C LEU A 26 -8.48 -6.34 -2.47
N TYR A 27 -7.44 -5.51 -2.44
CA TYR A 27 -6.35 -5.65 -1.48
C TYR A 27 -6.83 -5.48 -0.03
N LEU A 28 -7.60 -4.43 0.27
CA LEU A 28 -8.13 -4.19 1.61
C LEU A 28 -9.10 -5.29 2.07
N LEU A 29 -9.93 -5.79 1.16
CA LEU A 29 -10.77 -6.96 1.42
C LEU A 29 -9.90 -8.18 1.75
N ASN A 30 -8.78 -8.39 1.06
CA ASN A 30 -7.86 -9.47 1.41
C ASN A 30 -7.26 -9.30 2.81
N LEU A 31 -6.82 -8.09 3.20
CA LEU A 31 -6.31 -7.84 4.55
C LEU A 31 -7.39 -8.06 5.62
N GLN A 32 -8.59 -7.52 5.40
CA GLN A 32 -9.74 -7.72 6.27
C GLN A 32 -10.07 -9.21 6.42
N ASN A 33 -10.10 -9.95 5.31
CA ASN A 33 -10.39 -11.38 5.31
C ASN A 33 -9.27 -12.21 5.96
N THR A 34 -8.03 -11.74 5.92
CA THR A 34 -6.91 -12.35 6.64
C THR A 34 -7.11 -12.24 8.14
N LEU A 35 -7.51 -11.08 8.66
CA LEU A 35 -7.84 -10.92 10.08
C LEU A 35 -9.07 -11.73 10.49
N LYS A 36 -10.10 -11.78 9.63
CA LYS A 36 -11.31 -12.58 9.87
C LYS A 36 -11.05 -14.08 9.89
N ALA A 37 -9.97 -14.55 9.24
CA ALA A 37 -9.59 -15.97 9.26
C ALA A 37 -9.04 -16.43 10.63
N ALA A 38 -8.56 -15.50 11.46
CA ALA A 38 -8.25 -15.78 12.85
C ALA A 38 -9.50 -15.72 13.73
N ALA A 39 -9.49 -16.50 14.82
CA ALA A 39 -10.52 -16.46 15.85
C ALA A 39 -10.64 -15.04 16.45
N PRO A 40 -11.84 -14.56 16.81
CA PRO A 40 -12.05 -13.21 17.34
C PRO A 40 -11.09 -12.80 18.47
N GLU A 41 -10.79 -13.71 19.38
CA GLU A 41 -9.88 -13.57 20.53
C GLU A 41 -8.40 -13.41 20.12
N ASN A 42 -8.01 -13.92 18.96
CA ASN A 42 -6.64 -13.84 18.45
C ASN A 42 -6.38 -12.56 17.63
N ARG A 43 -7.44 -11.84 17.23
CA ARG A 43 -7.32 -10.62 16.42
C ARG A 43 -6.70 -9.49 17.22
N LYS A 44 -5.60 -8.93 16.72
CA LYS A 44 -4.92 -7.77 17.35
C LYS A 44 -5.44 -6.43 16.87
N MET A 45 -6.37 -6.43 15.93
CA MET A 45 -7.14 -5.25 15.55
C MET A 45 -8.50 -5.62 14.93
N PRO A 46 -9.50 -4.73 14.98
CA PRO A 46 -10.76 -4.94 14.28
C PRO A 46 -10.53 -5.07 12.76
N PRO A 47 -11.14 -6.05 12.08
CA PRO A 47 -10.89 -6.29 10.66
C PRO A 47 -11.21 -5.10 9.75
N ALA A 48 -12.23 -4.31 10.08
CA ALA A 48 -12.63 -3.15 9.30
C ALA A 48 -11.64 -1.98 9.39
N ASN A 49 -10.74 -1.96 10.37
CA ASN A 49 -9.82 -0.83 10.53
C ASN A 49 -8.78 -0.75 9.40
N VAL A 50 -8.57 -1.82 8.61
CA VAL A 50 -7.69 -1.79 7.43
C VAL A 50 -8.12 -0.73 6.40
N TRP A 51 -9.41 -0.38 6.36
CA TRP A 51 -9.95 0.61 5.42
C TRP A 51 -9.43 2.03 5.66
N LEU A 52 -8.89 2.31 6.86
CA LEU A 52 -8.24 3.58 7.15
C LEU A 52 -6.98 3.81 6.30
N LEU A 53 -6.42 2.76 5.67
CA LEU A 53 -5.33 2.88 4.70
C LEU A 53 -5.73 3.63 3.41
N LEU A 54 -7.03 3.86 3.15
CA LEU A 54 -7.48 4.70 2.02
C LEU A 54 -7.26 6.19 2.25
N ILE A 55 -7.03 6.63 3.49
CA ILE A 55 -6.84 8.04 3.83
C ILE A 55 -5.37 8.41 3.52
N PRO A 56 -5.04 9.22 2.50
CA PRO A 56 -3.68 9.30 1.95
C PRO A 56 -2.58 9.64 2.97
N ILE A 57 -2.78 10.69 3.78
CA ILE A 57 -1.78 11.15 4.75
C ILE A 57 -1.71 10.22 5.96
N PHE A 58 -2.86 9.72 6.42
CA PHE A 58 -2.93 8.82 7.56
C PHE A 58 -2.39 7.42 7.23
N SER A 59 -2.55 6.98 5.98
CA SER A 59 -2.15 5.65 5.48
C SER A 59 -0.67 5.38 5.72
N THR A 60 0.20 6.37 5.51
CA THR A 60 1.65 6.25 5.71
C THR A 60 1.99 5.82 7.14
N TYR A 61 1.41 6.48 8.15
CA TYR A 61 1.58 6.11 9.55
C TYR A 61 0.86 4.78 9.84
N TYR A 62 -0.36 4.62 9.35
CA TYR A 62 -1.22 3.50 9.70
C TYR A 62 -0.72 2.15 9.14
N MET A 63 0.03 2.17 8.05
CA MET A 63 0.65 0.97 7.47
C MET A 63 1.62 0.29 8.45
N PHE A 64 2.34 1.04 9.29
CA PHE A 64 3.16 0.47 10.36
C PHE A 64 2.31 -0.33 11.36
N VAL A 65 1.15 0.20 11.72
CA VAL A 65 0.21 -0.43 12.65
C VAL A 65 -0.37 -1.68 12.01
N VAL A 66 -0.90 -1.59 10.79
CA VAL A 66 -1.51 -2.72 10.08
C VAL A 66 -0.51 -3.87 9.89
N ALA A 67 0.71 -3.57 9.42
CA ALA A 67 1.76 -4.55 9.23
C ALA A 67 2.06 -5.35 10.51
N LYS A 68 2.21 -4.64 11.63
CA LYS A 68 2.44 -5.26 12.95
C LYS A 68 1.24 -6.08 13.40
N ARG A 69 0.04 -5.51 13.39
CA ARG A 69 -1.18 -6.15 13.93
C ARG A 69 -1.59 -7.39 13.14
N ILE A 70 -1.43 -7.39 11.81
CA ILE A 70 -1.67 -8.59 10.99
C ILE A 70 -0.67 -9.70 11.36
N SER A 71 0.61 -9.37 11.48
CA SER A 71 1.63 -10.33 11.88
C SER A 71 1.34 -10.96 13.25
N GLU A 72 1.02 -10.13 14.25
CA GLU A 72 0.69 -10.58 15.60
C GLU A 72 -0.60 -11.41 15.64
N THR A 73 -1.59 -11.09 14.79
CA THR A 73 -2.83 -11.87 14.67
C THR A 73 -2.54 -13.26 14.13
N ILE A 74 -1.75 -13.36 13.06
CA ILE A 74 -1.35 -14.65 12.49
C ILE A 74 -0.58 -15.46 13.53
N LYS A 75 0.38 -14.85 14.22
CA LYS A 75 1.16 -15.53 15.26
C LYS A 75 0.28 -16.02 16.42
N ALA A 76 -0.69 -15.23 16.87
CA ALA A 76 -1.62 -15.62 17.92
C ALA A 76 -2.51 -16.81 17.51
N GLU A 77 -3.02 -16.81 16.27
CA GLU A 77 -3.83 -17.90 15.72
C GLU A 77 -3.05 -19.23 15.64
N TYR A 78 -1.79 -19.17 15.23
CA TYR A 78 -0.93 -20.35 15.22
C TYR A 78 -0.67 -20.85 16.65
N ALA A 79 -0.35 -19.95 17.58
CA ALA A 79 -0.08 -20.30 18.96
C ALA A 79 -1.28 -20.93 19.67
N SER A 80 -2.51 -20.44 19.44
CA SER A 80 -3.73 -21.03 20.03
C SER A 80 -4.01 -22.45 19.55
N LYS A 81 -3.38 -22.86 18.44
CA LYS A 81 -3.50 -24.20 17.85
C LYS A 81 -2.28 -25.08 18.12
N GLY A 82 -1.36 -24.65 18.96
CA GLY A 82 -0.11 -25.36 19.24
C GLY A 82 0.84 -25.45 18.04
N GLN A 83 0.67 -24.59 17.05
CA GLN A 83 1.46 -24.57 15.81
C GLN A 83 2.41 -23.37 15.79
N VAL A 84 3.46 -23.46 14.98
CA VAL A 84 4.40 -22.35 14.74
C VAL A 84 4.37 -21.98 13.26
N PRO A 85 4.25 -20.70 12.90
CA PRO A 85 4.28 -20.29 11.50
C PRO A 85 5.68 -20.48 10.91
N ASP A 86 5.75 -20.87 9.63
CA ASP A 86 7.02 -21.08 8.89
C ASP A 86 8.00 -19.89 9.01
N ASN A 87 7.46 -18.68 9.11
CA ASN A 87 8.22 -17.48 9.40
C ASN A 87 7.90 -16.99 10.83
N PRO A 88 8.91 -16.83 11.72
CA PRO A 88 8.71 -16.32 13.08
C PRO A 88 8.03 -14.95 13.18
N LYS A 89 8.13 -14.13 12.11
CA LYS A 89 7.48 -12.82 11.97
C LYS A 89 6.65 -12.79 10.68
N PRO A 90 5.49 -13.47 10.65
CA PRO A 90 4.73 -13.66 9.42
C PRO A 90 4.28 -12.32 8.85
N THR A 91 4.55 -12.05 7.57
CA THR A 91 4.22 -10.81 6.83
C THR A 91 4.88 -9.51 7.34
N TYR A 92 5.50 -9.52 8.52
CA TYR A 92 5.98 -8.31 9.22
C TYR A 92 7.06 -7.56 8.43
N ASN A 93 8.10 -8.27 7.97
CA ASN A 93 9.26 -7.63 7.34
C ASN A 93 8.87 -6.88 6.07
N VAL A 94 8.00 -7.48 5.23
CA VAL A 94 7.53 -6.83 4.01
C VAL A 94 6.59 -5.67 4.34
N GLY A 95 5.68 -5.85 5.30
CA GLY A 95 4.80 -4.78 5.79
C GLY A 95 5.58 -3.57 6.29
N MET A 96 6.62 -3.82 7.07
CA MET A 96 7.50 -2.79 7.63
C MET A 96 8.33 -2.10 6.55
N ALA A 97 8.90 -2.85 5.61
CA ALA A 97 9.63 -2.29 4.48
C ALA A 97 8.75 -1.33 3.66
N MET A 98 7.50 -1.72 3.35
CA MET A 98 6.55 -0.83 2.69
C MET A 98 6.30 0.44 3.47
N ALA A 99 6.05 0.34 4.77
CA ALA A 99 5.75 1.49 5.62
C ALA A 99 6.93 2.47 5.66
N ILE A 100 8.16 1.97 5.80
CA ILE A 100 9.39 2.77 5.79
C ILE A 100 9.58 3.47 4.44
N VAL A 101 9.53 2.71 3.33
CA VAL A 101 9.71 3.28 1.99
C VAL A 101 8.63 4.31 1.66
N SER A 102 7.38 4.07 2.09
CA SER A 102 6.27 5.02 1.91
C SER A 102 6.50 6.31 2.70
N ALA A 103 6.98 6.20 3.95
CA ALA A 103 7.33 7.36 4.77
C ALA A 103 8.47 8.18 4.17
N ILE A 104 9.53 7.51 3.67
CA ILE A 104 10.63 8.18 2.97
C ILE A 104 10.13 8.89 1.72
N SER A 105 9.29 8.22 0.91
CA SER A 105 8.70 8.80 -0.30
C SER A 105 7.87 10.06 0.00
N MET A 106 7.05 10.00 1.06
CA MET A 106 6.26 11.14 1.51
C MET A 106 7.15 12.31 1.96
N LEU A 107 8.23 12.05 2.69
CA LEU A 107 9.18 13.08 3.13
C LEU A 107 9.90 13.73 1.95
N ILE A 108 10.37 12.94 0.98
CA ILE A 108 10.98 13.46 -0.25
C ILE A 108 9.98 14.36 -0.97
N SER A 109 8.73 13.91 -1.14
CA SER A 109 7.68 14.70 -1.78
C SER A 109 7.39 16.02 -1.05
N LEU A 110 7.47 16.06 0.27
CA LEU A 110 7.27 17.29 1.05
C LEU A 110 8.42 18.28 0.86
N ILE A 111 9.66 17.79 0.81
CA ILE A 111 10.85 18.62 0.60
C ILE A 111 10.85 19.20 -0.82
N THR A 112 10.47 18.40 -1.83
CA THR A 112 10.49 18.80 -3.25
C THR A 112 9.20 19.48 -3.71
N PHE A 113 8.19 19.62 -2.84
CA PHE A 113 6.88 20.17 -3.19
C PHE A 113 7.00 21.60 -3.73
N LYS A 114 7.82 22.43 -3.08
CA LYS A 114 8.03 23.83 -3.46
C LYS A 114 8.59 23.94 -4.88
N ASP A 115 9.65 23.20 -5.18
CA ASP A 115 10.29 23.22 -6.50
C ASP A 115 9.35 22.69 -7.58
N SER A 116 8.64 21.60 -7.30
CA SER A 116 7.63 21.03 -8.20
C SER A 116 6.50 22.02 -8.49
N TYR A 117 6.04 22.75 -7.48
CA TYR A 117 5.00 23.76 -7.63
C TYR A 117 5.44 24.90 -8.57
N TYR A 118 6.62 25.49 -8.35
CA TYR A 118 7.13 26.57 -9.19
C TYR A 118 7.40 26.10 -10.63
N ASN A 119 8.03 24.94 -10.79
CA ASN A 119 8.29 24.35 -12.11
C ASN A 119 6.99 24.15 -12.90
N THR A 120 5.96 23.59 -12.26
CA THR A 120 4.66 23.36 -12.91
C THR A 120 3.99 24.68 -13.32
N ARG A 121 4.06 25.71 -12.46
CA ARG A 121 3.52 27.04 -12.76
C ARG A 121 4.25 27.71 -13.93
N ALA A 122 5.57 27.61 -13.97
CA ALA A 122 6.39 28.15 -15.05
C ALA A 122 6.11 27.46 -16.39
N ILE A 123 5.93 26.13 -16.39
CA ILE A 123 5.55 25.39 -17.60
C ILE A 123 4.18 25.82 -18.10
N PHE A 124 3.21 25.99 -17.20
CA PHE A 124 1.87 26.43 -17.58
C PHE A 124 1.88 27.85 -18.18
N SER A 125 2.58 28.79 -17.55
CA SER A 125 2.69 30.16 -18.08
C SER A 125 3.38 30.18 -19.44
N ALA A 126 4.51 29.47 -19.59
CA ALA A 126 5.21 29.36 -20.86
C ALA A 126 4.35 28.68 -21.94
N SER A 127 3.62 27.61 -21.59
CA SER A 127 2.71 26.91 -22.51
C SER A 127 1.54 27.79 -22.96
N SER A 128 1.09 28.72 -22.10
CA SER A 128 0.03 29.67 -22.45
C SER A 128 0.52 30.87 -23.27
N SER A 129 1.83 31.16 -23.26
CA SER A 129 2.42 32.31 -23.96
C SER A 129 2.46 32.12 -25.48
N GLY A 130 2.43 30.87 -25.97
CA GLY A 130 2.64 30.54 -27.39
C GLY A 130 4.08 30.73 -27.87
N ASN A 131 5.01 31.17 -27.01
CA ASN A 131 6.40 31.37 -27.35
C ASN A 131 7.20 30.08 -27.16
N MET A 132 7.52 29.42 -28.28
CA MET A 132 8.24 28.16 -28.29
C MET A 132 9.63 28.26 -27.65
N GLU A 133 10.29 29.40 -27.75
CA GLU A 133 11.62 29.61 -27.15
C GLU A 133 11.55 29.60 -25.62
N GLU A 134 10.53 30.25 -25.05
CA GLU A 134 10.27 30.27 -23.60
C GLU A 134 9.87 28.89 -23.10
N MET A 135 9.04 28.16 -23.85
CA MET A 135 8.67 26.78 -23.54
C MET A 135 9.90 25.85 -23.50
N MET A 136 10.78 25.97 -24.49
CA MET A 136 12.01 25.17 -24.56
C MET A 136 13.00 25.54 -23.45
N ALA A 137 13.11 26.83 -23.10
CA ALA A 137 13.96 27.29 -22.01
C ALA A 137 13.47 26.78 -20.63
N VAL A 138 12.17 26.85 -20.36
CA VAL A 138 11.57 26.34 -19.11
C VAL A 138 11.69 24.81 -19.03
N GLN A 139 11.47 24.10 -20.15
CA GLN A 139 11.63 22.65 -20.20
C GLN A 139 13.08 22.23 -19.92
N ASN A 140 14.07 22.94 -20.45
CA ASN A 140 15.48 22.68 -20.17
C ASN A 140 15.89 23.06 -18.73
N ALA A 141 15.34 24.14 -18.16
CA ALA A 141 15.63 24.55 -16.78
C ALA A 141 15.01 23.60 -15.73
N SER A 142 13.82 23.07 -16.00
CA SER A 142 13.16 22.07 -15.17
C SER A 142 13.77 20.66 -15.28
N ALA A 143 14.68 20.45 -16.24
CA ALA A 143 15.43 19.20 -16.41
C ALA A 143 16.52 18.97 -15.33
N GLY A 144 16.77 19.94 -14.45
CA GLY A 144 17.81 19.92 -13.40
C GLY A 144 17.66 18.86 -12.30
N GLY A 145 16.74 17.90 -12.44
CA GLY A 145 16.43 16.89 -11.42
C GLY A 145 16.55 15.45 -11.88
N GLY A 146 17.29 15.12 -12.96
CA GLY A 146 17.32 13.77 -13.55
C GLY A 146 17.45 12.63 -12.52
N ALA A 147 18.38 12.75 -11.58
CA ALA A 147 18.53 11.78 -10.48
C ALA A 147 17.33 11.77 -9.51
N LEU A 148 16.81 12.94 -9.12
CA LEU A 148 15.66 13.05 -8.21
C LEU A 148 14.37 12.49 -8.83
N SER A 149 14.16 12.75 -10.12
CA SER A 149 13.03 12.24 -10.89
C SER A 149 13.12 10.73 -11.09
N MET A 150 14.31 10.20 -11.38
CA MET A 150 14.55 8.76 -11.48
C MET A 150 14.36 8.05 -10.14
N LEU A 151 14.77 8.67 -9.01
CA LEU A 151 14.53 8.13 -7.67
C LEU A 151 13.03 7.92 -7.42
N GLY A 152 12.18 8.86 -7.82
CA GLY A 152 10.72 8.70 -7.71
C GLY A 152 10.20 7.45 -8.42
N SER A 153 10.66 7.19 -9.65
CA SER A 153 10.28 6.01 -10.44
C SER A 153 10.78 4.69 -9.83
N VAL A 154 12.00 4.68 -9.27
CA VAL A 154 12.55 3.49 -8.60
C VAL A 154 11.79 3.20 -7.30
N ILE A 155 11.48 4.25 -6.53
CA ILE A 155 10.71 4.13 -5.28
C ILE A 155 9.29 3.63 -5.58
N SER A 156 8.62 4.14 -6.61
CA SER A 156 7.26 3.70 -6.97
C SER A 156 7.23 2.24 -7.38
N LEU A 157 8.23 1.78 -8.16
CA LEU A 157 8.35 0.38 -8.53
C LEU A 157 8.63 -0.52 -7.31
N ALA A 158 9.53 -0.11 -6.42
CA ALA A 158 9.82 -0.83 -5.19
C ALA A 158 8.57 -0.95 -4.29
N LEU A 159 7.79 0.12 -4.15
CA LEU A 159 6.52 0.10 -3.42
C LEU A 159 5.50 -0.83 -4.08
N LEU A 160 5.40 -0.83 -5.41
CA LEU A 160 4.51 -1.74 -6.12
C LEU A 160 4.90 -3.21 -5.89
N ILE A 161 6.18 -3.54 -5.98
CA ILE A 161 6.69 -4.90 -5.73
C ILE A 161 6.38 -5.32 -4.29
N LEU A 162 6.73 -4.49 -3.31
CA LEU A 162 6.48 -4.81 -1.91
C LEU A 162 4.98 -4.97 -1.61
N TRP A 163 4.14 -4.15 -2.23
CA TRP A 163 2.68 -4.22 -2.11
C TRP A 163 2.11 -5.53 -2.66
N ILE A 164 2.55 -5.95 -3.86
CA ILE A 164 2.17 -7.25 -4.44
C ILE A 164 2.65 -8.41 -3.55
N VAL A 165 3.91 -8.37 -3.10
CA VAL A 165 4.47 -9.42 -2.23
C VAL A 165 3.69 -9.52 -0.93
N TYR A 166 3.35 -8.38 -0.31
CA TYR A 166 2.57 -8.38 0.92
C TYR A 166 1.14 -8.90 0.73
N TRP A 167 0.50 -8.56 -0.40
CA TRP A 167 -0.81 -9.11 -0.77
C TRP A 167 -0.72 -10.64 -0.88
N VAL A 168 0.23 -11.17 -1.65
CA VAL A 168 0.42 -12.61 -1.82
C VAL A 168 0.70 -13.31 -0.47
N GLN A 169 1.57 -12.74 0.36
CA GLN A 169 1.89 -13.32 1.66
C GLN A 169 0.68 -13.37 2.62
N THR A 170 -0.07 -12.28 2.73
CA THR A 170 -1.27 -12.23 3.59
C THR A 170 -2.33 -13.21 3.10
N ALA A 171 -2.53 -13.33 1.78
CA ALA A 171 -3.41 -14.33 1.19
C ALA A 171 -2.95 -15.77 1.49
N GLY A 172 -1.64 -16.03 1.44
CA GLY A 172 -1.04 -17.31 1.81
C GLY A 172 -1.31 -17.68 3.27
N TYR A 173 -1.03 -16.77 4.21
CA TYR A 173 -1.28 -17.01 5.64
C TYR A 173 -2.77 -17.13 5.98
N LYS A 174 -3.65 -16.39 5.29
CA LYS A 174 -5.10 -16.57 5.41
C LYS A 174 -5.52 -18.01 5.13
N ASN A 175 -5.00 -18.60 4.05
CA ASN A 175 -5.34 -19.98 3.70
C ASN A 175 -4.73 -20.98 4.69
N LYS A 176 -3.48 -20.75 5.13
CA LYS A 176 -2.83 -21.60 6.14
C LYS A 176 -3.56 -21.59 7.48
N MET A 177 -4.01 -20.44 7.98
CA MET A 177 -4.77 -20.35 9.24
C MET A 177 -6.08 -21.15 9.21
N LYS A 178 -6.75 -21.16 8.05
CA LYS A 178 -7.99 -21.93 7.85
C LYS A 178 -7.76 -23.45 7.84
N SER A 179 -6.57 -23.91 7.45
CA SER A 179 -6.23 -25.34 7.43
C SER A 179 -5.61 -25.85 8.72
N LEU A 180 -5.37 -25.00 9.72
CA LEU A 180 -4.76 -25.44 10.98
C LEU A 180 -5.70 -26.36 11.75
N PRO A 181 -5.22 -27.51 12.27
CA PRO A 181 -6.02 -28.44 13.06
C PRO A 181 -6.54 -27.76 14.34
N SER A 182 -7.74 -28.12 14.78
CA SER A 182 -8.28 -27.62 16.05
C SER A 182 -7.61 -28.33 17.22
N ASN A 183 -7.19 -27.58 18.25
CA ASN A 183 -6.60 -28.12 19.48
C ASN A 183 -7.58 -28.93 20.37
N ASN A 184 -8.82 -29.14 19.91
CA ASN A 184 -9.85 -29.88 20.65
C ASN A 184 -9.64 -31.41 20.61
N ALA A 185 -8.71 -31.92 19.80
CA ALA A 185 -8.44 -33.35 19.71
C ALA A 185 -7.87 -33.91 21.02
N ASP A 186 -7.01 -33.14 21.69
CA ASP A 186 -6.42 -33.56 22.98
C ASP A 186 -7.47 -33.51 24.10
N SER A 187 -8.33 -32.49 24.12
CA SER A 187 -9.36 -32.31 25.17
C SER A 187 -10.44 -33.41 25.15
N GLN A 188 -10.74 -33.98 23.99
CA GLN A 188 -11.74 -35.04 23.87
C GLN A 188 -11.21 -36.42 24.29
N ILE A 189 -9.90 -36.67 24.13
CA ILE A 189 -9.28 -37.91 24.59
C ILE A 189 -9.24 -37.95 26.13
N PHE A 190 -8.92 -36.83 26.79
CA PHE A 190 -8.87 -36.75 28.26
C PHE A 190 -10.25 -36.72 28.95
N ASN A 191 -11.34 -36.48 28.21
CA ASN A 191 -12.70 -36.54 28.74
C ASN A 191 -13.38 -37.91 28.53
N GLN A 192 -12.67 -38.87 27.94
CA GLN A 192 -13.14 -40.26 27.74
C GLN A 192 -12.48 -41.27 28.69
N PHE A 193 -11.62 -40.80 29.60
CA PHE A 193 -11.02 -41.58 30.70
C PHE A 193 -11.49 -41.03 32.05
#